data_AF-V5H6C7-F1
#
_entry.id   AF-V5H6C7-F1
#
_cell.length_a   1.000
_cell.length_b   1.000
_cell.length_c   1.000
_cell.angle_alpha   90.00
_cell.angle_beta   90.00
_cell.angle_gamma   90.00
#
_symmetry.space_group_name_H-M   'P 1'
#
loop_
_entity.id
_entity.type
_entity.pdbx_description
1 polymer ?
#
loop_
_entity_poly.entity_id
_entity_poly.type
_entity_poly.pdbx_seq_one_letter_code
_entity_poly.pdbx_strand_id
1 'polypeptide(L)'
;MEFYSVVDDNKDRFIRTIEWDMMDKTKFFPLSMLSSFTVRCALYPLTLIKTRLQIQKHNDLYTGMFDAYGKIYKYEGFGGLYRGFWISSVQIVSGVFYISTYEGV
;
A
#
# COMPACT_ATOMS: atom_id res chain seq x y z
N MET A 1 -26.06 -39.60 27.97
CA MET A 1 -25.88 -39.48 26.50
C MET A 1 -26.60 -38.26 25.93
N GLU A 2 -27.72 -37.79 26.49
CA GLU A 2 -28.44 -36.59 26.02
C GLU A 2 -27.69 -35.24 26.16
N PHE A 3 -26.73 -35.13 27.09
CA PHE A 3 -26.05 -33.84 27.32
C PHE A 3 -25.04 -33.48 26.22
N TYR A 4 -24.52 -34.48 25.48
CA TYR A 4 -23.57 -34.25 24.39
C TYR A 4 -24.27 -33.80 23.10
N SER A 5 -25.51 -34.25 22.85
CA SER A 5 -26.30 -33.83 21.68
C SER A 5 -26.83 -32.39 21.76
N VAL A 6 -26.97 -31.81 22.96
CA VAL A 6 -27.41 -30.41 23.13
C VAL A 6 -26.27 -29.41 22.89
N VAL A 7 -25.02 -29.84 23.07
CA VAL A 7 -23.83 -29.00 22.83
C VAL A 7 -23.52 -28.87 21.34
N ASP A 8 -23.74 -29.92 20.55
CA ASP A 8 -23.54 -29.87 19.09
C ASP A 8 -24.62 -29.04 18.36
N ASP A 9 -25.88 -29.02 18.81
CA ASP A 9 -26.95 -28.16 18.23
C ASP A 9 -26.68 -26.64 18.41
N ASN A 10 -25.86 -26.27 19.41
CA ASN A 10 -25.48 -24.88 19.69
C ASN A 10 -24.20 -24.44 18.96
N LYS A 11 -23.48 -25.35 18.31
CA LYS A 11 -22.21 -25.01 17.65
C LYS A 11 -22.41 -24.33 16.29
N ASP A 12 -23.53 -24.62 15.63
CA ASP A 12 -23.84 -24.11 14.28
C ASP A 12 -24.37 -22.68 14.25
N ARG A 13 -24.68 -22.07 15.41
CA ARG A 13 -25.17 -20.68 15.49
C ARG A 13 -24.09 -19.62 15.72
N PHE A 14 -22.86 -20.01 16.01
CA PHE A 14 -21.78 -19.08 16.39
C PHE A 14 -20.56 -19.07 15.48
N ILE A 15 -20.54 -19.87 14.43
CA ILE A 15 -19.43 -19.85 13.48
C ILE A 15 -19.75 -18.84 12.36
N ARG A 16 -19.60 -17.55 12.67
CA ARG A 16 -19.25 -16.53 11.65
C ARG A 16 -17.79 -16.75 11.25
N THR A 17 -17.46 -17.89 10.66
CA THR A 17 -16.20 -18.01 9.93
C THR A 17 -16.39 -17.19 8.68
N ILE A 18 -15.79 -16.00 8.64
CA ILE A 18 -15.64 -15.25 7.40
C ILE A 18 -14.68 -16.11 6.57
N GLU A 19 -15.24 -17.03 5.79
CA GLU A 19 -14.48 -17.87 4.90
C GLU A 19 -13.95 -16.98 3.77
N TRP A 20 -12.66 -17.11 3.47
CA TRP A 20 -11.98 -16.34 2.42
C TRP A 20 -12.64 -16.52 1.03
N ASP A 21 -13.48 -17.54 0.88
CA ASP A 21 -14.25 -17.86 -0.32
C ASP A 21 -15.47 -16.94 -0.52
N MET A 22 -16.01 -16.35 0.56
CA MET A 22 -17.12 -15.40 0.49
C MET A 22 -16.66 -13.99 0.08
N MET A 23 -15.35 -13.74 0.13
CA MET A 23 -14.76 -12.46 -0.23
C MET A 23 -14.51 -12.43 -1.73
N ASP A 24 -15.29 -11.62 -2.44
CA ASP A 24 -15.23 -11.45 -3.89
C ASP A 24 -13.88 -10.78 -4.29
N LYS A 25 -12.83 -11.60 -4.46
CA LYS A 25 -11.43 -11.19 -4.63
C LYS A 25 -11.26 -10.20 -5.79
N THR A 26 -12.06 -10.36 -6.85
CA THR A 26 -12.05 -9.54 -8.06
C THR A 26 -12.58 -8.12 -7.85
N LYS A 27 -13.46 -7.88 -6.87
CA LYS A 27 -13.93 -6.53 -6.51
C LYS A 27 -13.04 -5.88 -5.45
N PHE A 28 -12.46 -6.68 -4.55
CA PHE A 28 -11.58 -6.19 -3.50
C PHE A 28 -10.20 -5.77 -4.02
N PHE A 29 -9.68 -6.45 -5.04
CA PHE A 29 -8.40 -6.13 -5.68
C PHE A 29 -8.34 -4.70 -6.25
N PRO A 30 -9.24 -4.26 -7.15
CA PRO A 30 -9.18 -2.90 -7.71
C PRO A 30 -9.42 -1.83 -6.64
N LEU A 31 -10.27 -2.09 -5.64
CA LEU A 31 -10.47 -1.18 -4.50
C LEU A 31 -9.18 -0.99 -3.68
N SER A 32 -8.47 -2.09 -3.43
CA SER A 32 -7.20 -2.11 -2.70
C SER A 32 -6.07 -1.46 -3.51
N MET A 33 -6.07 -1.64 -4.83
CA MET A 33 -5.12 -0.99 -5.73
C MET A 33 -5.29 0.53 -5.75
N LEU A 34 -6.53 1.02 -5.85
CA LEU A 34 -6.82 2.46 -5.84
C LEU A 34 -6.44 3.12 -4.52
N SER A 35 -6.79 2.51 -3.38
CA SER A 35 -6.40 3.02 -2.07
C SER A 35 -4.89 3.03 -1.89
N SER A 36 -4.20 1.96 -2.28
CA SER A 36 -2.74 1.86 -2.26
C SER A 36 -2.09 2.92 -3.16
N PHE A 37 -2.67 3.19 -4.33
CA PHE A 37 -2.19 4.21 -5.26
C PHE A 37 -2.33 5.62 -4.67
N THR A 38 -3.49 5.95 -4.10
CA THR A 38 -3.73 7.24 -3.43
C THR A 38 -2.77 7.44 -2.25
N VAL A 39 -2.59 6.42 -1.41
CA VAL A 39 -1.63 6.47 -0.29
C VAL A 39 -0.22 6.69 -0.79
N ARG A 40 0.19 6.01 -1.87
CA ARG A 40 1.53 6.21 -2.46
C ARG A 40 1.69 7.60 -3.07
N CYS A 41 0.70 8.13 -3.78
CA CYS A 41 0.73 9.51 -4.28
C CYS A 41 0.96 10.51 -3.14
N ALA A 42 0.30 10.33 -1.99
CA ALA A 42 0.47 11.19 -0.83
C ALA A 42 1.84 11.00 -0.12
N LEU A 43 2.34 9.76 -0.04
CA LEU A 43 3.60 9.44 0.65
C LEU A 43 4.85 9.64 -0.20
N TYR A 44 4.72 9.65 -1.53
CA TYR A 44 5.84 9.84 -2.45
C TYR A 44 6.64 11.13 -2.21
N PRO A 45 6.04 12.32 -2.07
CA PRO A 45 6.79 13.55 -1.75
C PRO A 45 7.56 13.44 -0.42
N LEU A 46 6.94 12.85 0.61
CA LEU A 46 7.59 12.64 1.91
C LEU A 46 8.78 11.68 1.81
N THR A 47 8.64 10.62 1.02
CA THR A 47 9.69 9.63 0.80
C THR A 47 10.87 10.24 0.03
N LEU A 48 10.59 11.08 -0.98
CA LEU A 48 11.61 11.83 -1.72
C LEU A 48 12.35 12.84 -0.83
N ILE A 49 11.65 13.62 -0.01
CA ILE A 49 12.29 14.56 0.94
C ILE A 49 13.21 13.80 1.89
N LYS A 50 12.72 12.69 2.48
CA LYS A 50 13.50 11.87 3.41
C LYS A 50 14.75 11.27 2.75
N THR A 51 14.62 10.68 1.57
CA THR A 51 15.76 10.09 0.85
C THR A 51 16.79 11.13 0.46
N ARG A 52 16.37 12.32 0.00
CA ARG A 52 17.28 13.44 -0.30
C ARG A 52 18.01 13.94 0.96
N LEU A 53 17.28 14.06 2.07
CA LEU A 53 17.87 14.44 3.37
C LEU A 53 18.87 13.39 3.87
N GLN A 54 18.60 12.11 3.64
CA GLN A 54 19.49 11.01 4.03
C GLN A 54 20.73 10.90 3.12
N ILE A 55 20.60 11.24 1.83
CA ILE A 55 21.72 11.29 0.87
C ILE A 55 22.65 12.47 1.18
N GLN A 56 22.14 13.55 1.75
CA GLN A 56 22.94 14.69 2.18
C GLN A 56 23.87 14.27 3.34
N LYS A 57 25.16 14.08 3.03
CA LYS A 57 26.20 13.72 4.03
C LYS A 57 26.59 14.87 4.97
N HIS A 58 26.44 16.13 4.56
CA HIS A 58 26.79 17.30 5.35
C HIS A 58 25.55 18.18 5.49
N ASN A 59 25.13 18.50 6.73
CA ASN A 59 23.91 19.26 7.10
C ASN A 59 23.81 20.71 6.54
N ASP A 60 24.58 21.06 5.51
CA ASP A 60 24.75 22.43 5.00
C ASP A 60 23.68 22.91 4.00
N LEU A 61 23.00 22.02 3.27
CA LEU A 61 22.08 22.42 2.19
C LEU A 61 20.60 22.60 2.61
N TYR A 62 20.15 21.90 3.66
CA TYR A 62 18.76 21.89 4.11
C TYR A 62 18.67 21.96 5.63
N THR A 63 18.14 23.07 6.15
CA THR A 63 17.98 23.31 7.61
C THR A 63 16.79 22.52 8.21
N GLY A 64 15.90 21.99 7.37
CA GLY A 64 14.77 21.15 7.79
C GLY A 64 13.98 20.56 6.62
N MET A 65 13.07 19.62 6.90
CA MET A 65 12.25 18.94 5.89
C MET A 65 11.41 19.89 5.03
N PHE A 66 10.91 20.98 5.61
CA PHE A 66 10.10 21.98 4.90
C PHE A 66 10.95 22.90 4.01
N ASP A 67 12.17 23.26 4.42
CA ASP A 67 13.11 24.02 3.58
C ASP A 67 13.58 23.18 2.38
N ALA A 68 13.83 21.88 2.62
CA ALA A 68 14.09 20.92 1.56
C ALA A 68 12.94 20.80 0.57
N TYR A 69 11.69 20.70 1.08
CA TYR A 69 10.51 20.65 0.22
C TYR A 69 10.40 21.89 -0.69
N GLY A 70 10.52 23.09 -0.11
CA GLY A 70 10.43 24.34 -0.86
C GLY A 70 11.51 24.49 -1.93
N LYS A 71 12.77 24.16 -1.59
CA LYS A 71 13.87 24.18 -2.55
C LYS A 71 13.71 23.12 -3.64
N ILE A 72 13.33 21.89 -3.31
CA ILE A 72 13.09 20.83 -4.30
C ILE A 72 11.97 21.23 -5.25
N TYR A 73 10.86 21.76 -4.73
CA TYR A 73 9.75 22.25 -5.54
C TYR A 73 10.18 23.39 -6.47
N LYS A 74 11.04 24.30 -6.00
CA LYS A 74 11.53 25.44 -6.79
C LYS A 74 12.61 25.07 -7.82
N TYR A 75 13.44 24.06 -7.55
CA TYR A 75 14.55 23.65 -8.43
C TYR A 75 14.16 22.59 -9.47
N GLU A 76 13.36 21.59 -9.11
CA GLU A 76 12.99 20.50 -10.04
C GLU A 76 11.50 20.52 -10.46
N GLY A 77 10.67 21.33 -9.81
CA GLY A 77 9.23 21.44 -10.12
C GLY A 77 8.42 20.17 -9.83
N PHE A 78 7.18 20.13 -10.33
CA PHE A 78 6.27 18.99 -10.18
C PHE A 78 6.78 17.71 -10.88
N GLY A 79 7.60 17.87 -11.94
CA GLY A 79 8.19 16.75 -12.68
C GLY A 79 9.32 16.05 -11.93
N GLY A 80 10.12 16.77 -11.15
CA GLY A 80 11.13 16.17 -10.25
C GLY A 80 10.50 15.31 -9.16
N LEU A 81 9.36 15.76 -8.65
CA LEU A 81 8.54 15.05 -7.66
C LEU A 81 7.85 13.79 -8.18
N TYR A 82 7.75 13.57 -9.50
CA TYR A 82 7.21 12.33 -10.10
C TYR A 82 8.29 11.45 -10.73
N ARG A 83 9.55 11.90 -10.74
CA ARG A 83 10.69 11.16 -11.29
C ARG A 83 10.94 9.92 -10.42
N GLY A 84 10.42 8.77 -10.87
CA GLY A 84 10.45 7.48 -10.15
C GLY A 84 9.07 6.92 -9.76
N PHE A 85 8.00 7.72 -9.86
CA PHE A 85 6.63 7.23 -9.64
C PHE A 85 6.25 6.17 -10.68
N TRP A 86 6.69 6.34 -11.92
CA TRP A 86 6.52 5.36 -12.99
C TRP A 86 7.23 4.03 -12.67
N ILE A 87 8.46 4.09 -12.15
CA ILE A 87 9.21 2.88 -11.74
C ILE A 87 8.46 2.14 -10.61
N SER A 88 7.94 2.89 -9.63
CA SER A 88 7.18 2.31 -8.52
C SER A 88 5.86 1.69 -8.99
N SER A 89 5.20 2.34 -9.95
CA SER A 89 3.95 1.86 -10.55
C SER A 89 4.16 0.54 -11.28
N VAL A 90 5.21 0.42 -12.10
CA VAL A 90 5.55 -0.81 -12.82
C VAL A 90 5.82 -1.97 -11.84
N GLN A 91 6.48 -1.70 -10.72
CA GLN A 91 6.79 -2.74 -9.73
C GLN A 91 5.54 -3.28 -9.01
N ILE A 92 4.55 -2.42 -8.74
CA ILE A 92 3.25 -2.87 -8.19
C ILE A 92 2.52 -3.73 -9.21
N VAL A 93 2.46 -3.28 -10.46
CA VAL A 93 1.76 -3.98 -11.54
C VAL A 93 2.33 -5.39 -11.70
N SER A 94 3.66 -5.53 -11.68
CA SER A 94 4.33 -6.84 -11.71
C SER A 94 3.93 -7.75 -10.54
N GLY A 95 3.90 -7.22 -9.31
CA GLY A 95 3.50 -7.98 -8.12
C GLY A 95 2.03 -8.43 -8.15
N VAL A 96 1.12 -7.54 -8.56
CA VAL A 96 -0.31 -7.86 -8.70
C VAL A 96 -0.53 -8.91 -9.79
N PHE A 97 0.20 -8.81 -10.91
CA PHE A 97 0.12 -9.78 -11.99
C PHE A 97 0.60 -11.17 -11.57
N TYR A 98 1.67 -11.24 -10.77
CA TYR A 98 2.16 -12.50 -10.20
C TYR A 98 1.10 -13.13 -9.29
N ILE A 99 0.58 -12.37 -8.32
CA ILE A 99 -0.44 -12.87 -7.38
C ILE A 99 -1.69 -13.34 -8.14
N SER A 100 -2.17 -12.55 -9.11
CA SER A 100 -3.33 -12.91 -9.93
C SER A 100 -3.12 -14.19 -10.75
N THR A 101 -1.91 -14.45 -11.22
CA THR A 101 -1.60 -15.67 -11.97
C THR A 101 -1.55 -16.89 -11.06
N TYR A 102 -0.99 -16.75 -9.85
CA TYR A 102 -0.89 -17.85 -8.88
C TYR A 102 -2.22 -18.15 -8.18
N GLU A 103 -3.06 -17.15 -7.93
CA GLU A 103 -4.40 -17.37 -7.36
C GLU A 103 -5.42 -17.85 -8.40
N GLY A 104 -5.12 -17.68 -9.69
CA GLY A 104 -5.97 -18.10 -10.81
C GLY A 104 -5.68 -19.51 -11.36
N VAL A 105 -4.63 -20.19 -10.87
CA VAL A 105 -4.25 -21.57 -11.20
C VAL A 105 -4.44 -22.44 -9.97
#